data_AF-A0A316H8Y5-F1
#
_entry.id   AF-A0A316H8Y5-F1
#
_cell.length_a   1.000
_cell.length_b   1.000
_cell.length_c   1.000
_cell.angle_alpha   90.00
_cell.angle_beta   90.00
_cell.angle_gamma   90.00
#
_symmetry.space_group_name_H-M   'P 1'
#
loop_
_entity.id
_entity.type
_entity.pdbx_description
1 polymer ?
#
loop_
_entity_poly.entity_id
_entity_poly.type
_entity_poly.pdbx_seq_one_letter_code
_entity_poly.pdbx_strand_id
1 'polypeptide(L)'
;MRPFHFGTRTPARDRETDQLRFHRLLEALTELSVQLDHETAGLQARYVRASDDAAFSFQELENGGGAGLSSKVDDLTISMARCLARIAALQGQVAFIEMLRQSVISYAEDMAIDGAGEDHSNQWSHH
;
A
#
# COMPACT_ATOMS: atom_id res chain seq x y z
N MET A 1 47.43 -25.17 7.10
CA MET A 1 46.78 -24.35 6.06
C MET A 1 45.33 -24.79 6.00
N ARG A 2 44.38 -23.99 6.51
CA ARG A 2 42.96 -24.38 6.51
C ARG A 2 42.43 -24.24 5.08
N PRO A 3 41.81 -25.27 4.48
CA PRO A 3 41.23 -25.12 3.16
C PRO A 3 40.08 -24.10 3.22
N PHE A 4 40.14 -23.11 2.33
CA PHE A 4 39.01 -22.21 2.07
C PHE A 4 37.89 -23.07 1.50
N HIS A 5 36.92 -23.41 2.34
CA HIS A 5 35.67 -23.96 1.84
C HIS A 5 34.92 -22.77 1.24
N PHE A 6 35.08 -22.56 -0.07
CA PHE A 6 34.05 -21.87 -0.83
C PHE A 6 32.80 -22.71 -0.66
N GLY A 7 31.98 -22.36 0.33
CA GLY A 7 30.69 -23.00 0.55
C GLY A 7 29.94 -22.88 -0.76
N THR A 8 29.81 -24.00 -1.46
CA THR A 8 29.14 -24.07 -2.74
C THR A 8 27.71 -23.60 -2.51
N ARG A 9 27.43 -22.37 -2.93
CA ARG A 9 26.06 -21.86 -3.06
C ARG A 9 25.30 -22.90 -3.87
N THR A 10 24.26 -23.47 -3.29
CA THR A 10 23.35 -24.35 -4.01
C THR A 10 22.25 -23.50 -4.62
N PRO A 11 21.82 -23.78 -5.87
CA PRO A 11 20.68 -23.10 -6.48
C PRO A 11 19.43 -23.10 -5.60
N ALA A 12 19.22 -24.16 -4.81
CA ALA A 12 18.15 -24.24 -3.83
C ALA A 12 18.23 -23.14 -2.74
N ARG A 13 19.43 -22.82 -2.24
CA ARG A 13 19.63 -21.80 -1.22
C ARG A 13 19.47 -20.39 -1.77
N ASP A 14 19.84 -20.18 -3.03
CA ASP A 14 19.61 -18.91 -3.72
C ASP A 14 18.10 -18.71 -3.93
N ARG A 15 17.36 -19.74 -4.38
CA ARG A 15 15.88 -19.71 -4.47
C ARG A 15 15.20 -19.40 -3.14
N GLU A 16 15.61 -20.05 -2.06
CA GLU A 16 15.07 -19.79 -0.71
C GLU A 16 15.33 -18.33 -0.28
N THR A 17 16.52 -17.81 -0.59
CA THR A 17 16.88 -16.42 -0.30
C THR A 17 16.00 -15.44 -1.09
N ASP A 18 15.72 -15.72 -2.36
CA ASP A 18 14.88 -14.87 -3.21
C ASP A 18 13.42 -14.92 -2.79
N GLN A 19 12.89 -16.10 -2.44
CA GLN A 19 11.56 -16.24 -1.84
C GLN A 19 11.42 -15.39 -0.57
N LEU A 20 12.42 -15.41 0.31
CA LEU A 20 12.42 -14.59 1.52
C LEU A 20 12.43 -13.09 1.21
N ARG A 21 13.12 -12.65 0.15
CA ARG A 21 13.14 -11.23 -0.27
C ARG A 21 11.77 -10.81 -0.78
N PHE A 22 11.13 -11.61 -1.64
CA PHE A 22 9.80 -11.30 -2.15
C PHE A 22 8.75 -11.30 -1.05
N HIS A 23 8.82 -12.27 -0.12
CA HIS A 23 7.94 -12.30 1.03
C HIS A 23 8.02 -11.01 1.85
N ARG A 24 9.23 -10.57 2.22
CA ARG A 24 9.43 -9.31 2.95
C ARG A 24 8.93 -8.09 2.18
N LEU A 25 9.11 -8.06 0.87
CA LEU A 25 8.60 -6.97 0.04
C LEU A 25 7.07 -6.94 0.05
N LEU A 26 6.41 -8.10 -0.08
CA LEU A 26 4.95 -8.20 -0.04
C LEU A 26 4.39 -7.83 1.34
N GLU A 27 5.06 -8.22 2.42
CA GLU A 27 4.70 -7.80 3.78
C GLU A 27 4.75 -6.27 3.92
N ALA A 28 5.83 -5.63 3.47
CA ALA A 28 5.99 -4.18 3.52
C ALA A 28 4.92 -3.44 2.70
N LEU A 29 4.58 -3.95 1.51
CA LEU A 29 3.51 -3.38 0.68
C LEU A 29 2.13 -3.55 1.33
N THR A 30 1.90 -4.68 2.00
CA THR A 30 0.65 -4.95 2.71
C THR A 30 0.50 -4.00 3.91
N GLU A 31 1.55 -3.83 4.70
CA GLU A 31 1.56 -2.89 5.82
C GLU A 31 1.27 -1.46 5.35
N LEU A 32 1.91 -1.02 4.26
CA LEU A 32 1.67 0.30 3.69
C LEU A 32 0.21 0.46 3.22
N SER A 33 -0.38 -0.57 2.59
CA SER A 33 -1.79 -0.56 2.18
C SER A 33 -2.72 -0.36 3.40
N VAL A 34 -2.47 -1.09 4.50
CA VAL A 34 -3.22 -0.95 5.75
C VAL A 34 -3.11 0.47 6.33
N GLN A 35 -1.93 1.08 6.30
CA GLN A 35 -1.73 2.46 6.79
C GLN A 35 -2.53 3.47 5.96
N LEU A 36 -2.55 3.32 4.63
CA LEU A 36 -3.30 4.18 3.70
C LEU A 36 -4.82 4.04 3.89
N ASP A 37 -5.31 2.81 4.08
CA ASP A 37 -6.72 2.54 4.36
C ASP A 37 -7.14 3.17 5.70
N HIS A 38 -6.29 3.06 6.72
CA HIS A 38 -6.55 3.66 8.03
C HIS A 38 -6.61 5.20 7.95
N GLU A 39 -5.69 5.83 7.22
CA GLU A 39 -5.71 7.28 7.02
C GLU A 39 -6.99 7.71 6.26
N THR A 40 -7.36 6.95 5.23
CA THR A 40 -8.57 7.19 4.43
C THR A 40 -9.83 7.12 5.29
N ALA A 41 -9.97 6.08 6.11
CA ALA A 41 -11.09 5.93 7.04
C ALA A 41 -11.16 7.11 8.04
N GLY A 42 -10.01 7.54 8.57
CA GLY A 42 -9.93 8.70 9.47
C GLY A 42 -10.34 10.01 8.81
N LEU A 43 -10.01 10.22 7.53
CA LEU A 43 -10.43 11.39 6.76
C LEU A 43 -11.92 11.36 6.42
N GLN A 44 -12.47 10.19 6.07
CA GLN A 44 -13.89 10.03 5.81
C GLN A 44 -14.71 10.35 7.07
N ALA A 45 -14.29 9.88 8.24
CA ALA A 45 -14.95 10.21 9.50
C ALA A 45 -14.92 11.73 9.80
N ARG A 46 -13.79 12.40 9.53
CA ARG A 46 -13.69 13.87 9.67
C ARG A 46 -14.57 14.62 8.68
N TYR A 47 -14.64 14.15 7.43
CA TYR A 47 -15.50 14.74 6.40
C TYR A 47 -16.98 14.65 6.80
N VAL A 48 -17.45 13.48 7.24
CA VAL A 48 -18.83 13.29 7.68
C VAL A 48 -19.15 14.22 8.84
N ARG A 49 -18.28 14.30 9.85
CA ARG A 49 -18.48 15.21 10.98
C ARG A 49 -18.55 16.69 10.55
N ALA A 50 -17.64 17.12 9.68
CA ALA A 50 -17.65 18.49 9.17
C ALA A 50 -18.91 18.79 8.34
N SER A 51 -19.41 17.81 7.59
CA SER A 51 -20.66 17.90 6.84
C SER A 51 -21.87 18.07 7.77
N ASP A 52 -21.93 17.29 8.85
CA ASP A 52 -23.00 17.39 9.85
C ASP A 52 -22.97 18.76 10.54
N ASP A 53 -21.79 19.19 11.00
CA ASP A 53 -21.58 20.50 11.63
C ASP A 53 -21.94 21.67 10.69
N ALA A 54 -21.68 21.51 9.38
CA ALA A 54 -22.04 22.50 8.37
C ALA A 54 -23.55 22.57 8.18
N ALA A 55 -24.24 21.43 8.11
CA ALA A 55 -25.70 21.39 7.98
C ALA A 55 -26.39 22.10 9.15
N PHE A 56 -25.93 21.86 10.39
CA PHE A 56 -26.45 22.58 11.57
C PHE A 56 -26.16 24.09 11.50
N SER A 57 -24.95 24.47 11.12
CA SER A 57 -24.55 25.89 11.04
C SER A 57 -25.32 26.64 9.94
N PHE A 58 -25.65 25.99 8.82
CA PHE A 58 -26.51 26.55 7.78
C PHE A 58 -27.94 26.78 8.27
N GLN A 59 -28.52 25.81 8.99
CA GLN A 59 -29.86 25.95 9.55
C GLN A 59 -29.94 27.10 10.56
N GLU A 60 -28.91 27.31 11.38
CA GLU A 60 -28.83 28.46 12.27
C GLU A 60 -28.66 29.80 11.52
N LEU A 61 -27.94 29.79 10.40
CA LEU A 61 -27.74 30.99 9.57
C LEU A 61 -29.04 31.43 8.92
N GLU A 62 -29.81 30.50 8.37
CA GLU A 62 -31.14 30.76 7.78
C GLU A 62 -32.13 31.34 8.81
N ASN A 63 -31.97 31.01 10.09
CA ASN A 63 -32.79 31.50 11.19
C ASN A 63 -32.33 32.87 11.75
N GLY A 64 -31.50 33.61 11.01
CA GLY A 64 -31.06 34.97 11.39
C GLY A 64 -29.67 35.04 12.01
N GLY A 65 -28.80 34.07 11.70
CA GLY A 65 -27.43 34.04 12.20
C GLY A 65 -26.57 35.20 11.68
N GLY A 66 -25.62 35.65 12.51
CA GLY A 66 -24.71 36.77 12.21
C GLY A 66 -23.42 36.37 11.49
N ALA A 67 -22.58 37.36 11.17
CA ALA A 67 -21.34 37.20 10.38
C ALA A 67 -20.35 36.12 10.92
N GLY A 68 -20.32 35.88 12.24
CA GLY A 68 -19.49 34.83 12.83
C GLY A 68 -19.89 33.41 12.40
N LEU A 69 -21.17 33.20 12.09
CA LEU A 69 -21.69 31.91 11.61
C LEU A 69 -21.36 31.69 10.12
N SER A 70 -21.33 32.77 9.33
CA SER A 70 -20.82 32.73 7.94
C SER A 70 -19.36 32.29 7.89
N SER A 71 -18.49 32.87 8.73
CA SER A 71 -17.07 32.47 8.78
C SER A 71 -16.90 31.00 9.16
N LYS A 72 -17.72 30.48 10.08
CA LYS A 72 -17.69 29.07 10.49
C LYS A 72 -18.08 28.13 9.35
N VAL A 73 -19.07 28.50 8.54
CA VAL A 73 -19.48 27.75 7.34
C VAL A 73 -18.37 27.71 6.29
N ASP A 74 -17.67 28.83 6.08
CA ASP A 74 -16.53 28.91 5.16
C ASP A 74 -15.39 27.98 5.62
N ASP A 75 -15.05 28.01 6.91
CA ASP A 75 -14.01 27.15 7.48
C ASP A 75 -14.34 25.64 7.33
N LEU A 76 -15.61 25.28 7.55
CA LEU A 76 -16.08 23.91 7.34
C LEU A 76 -15.98 23.48 5.87
N THR A 77 -16.35 24.36 4.96
CA THR A 77 -16.24 24.12 3.50
C THR A 77 -14.79 23.88 3.08
N ILE A 78 -13.86 24.70 3.57
CA ILE A 78 -12.42 24.54 3.31
C ILE A 78 -11.91 23.22 3.87
N SER A 79 -12.32 22.85 5.09
CA SER A 79 -11.95 21.58 5.73
C SER A 79 -12.43 20.37 4.93
N MET A 80 -13.69 20.41 4.45
CA MET A 80 -14.28 19.36 3.61
C MET A 80 -13.53 19.22 2.29
N ALA A 81 -13.22 20.33 1.61
CA ALA A 81 -12.45 20.31 0.36
C ALA A 81 -11.05 19.68 0.54
N ARG A 82 -10.36 20.01 1.64
CA ARG A 82 -9.05 19.41 1.98
C ARG A 82 -9.17 17.91 2.24
N CYS A 83 -10.22 17.47 2.93
CA CYS A 83 -10.46 16.05 3.16
C CYS A 83 -10.66 15.29 1.84
N LEU A 84 -11.50 15.81 0.94
CA LEU A 84 -11.75 15.19 -0.37
C LEU A 84 -10.48 15.10 -1.23
N ALA A 85 -9.70 16.19 -1.30
CA ALA A 85 -8.45 16.20 -2.05
C ALA A 85 -7.45 15.16 -1.52
N ARG A 86 -7.35 15.03 -0.19
CA ARG A 86 -6.46 14.04 0.43
C ARG A 86 -6.97 12.61 0.22
N ILE A 87 -8.28 12.36 0.36
CA ILE A 87 -8.88 11.05 0.09
C ILE A 87 -8.59 10.61 -1.35
N ALA A 88 -8.75 11.49 -2.34
CA ALA A 88 -8.44 11.19 -3.73
C ALA A 88 -6.96 10.83 -3.94
N ALA A 89 -6.05 11.56 -3.29
CA ALA A 89 -4.62 11.25 -3.34
C ALA A 89 -4.32 9.88 -2.70
N LEU A 90 -4.93 9.56 -1.56
CA LEU A 90 -4.76 8.26 -0.89
C LEU A 90 -5.31 7.10 -1.71
N GLN A 91 -6.46 7.27 -2.36
CA GLN A 91 -7.01 6.26 -3.29
C GLN A 91 -6.05 5.98 -4.45
N GLY A 92 -5.40 7.03 -4.99
CA GLY A 92 -4.35 6.87 -5.99
C GLY A 92 -3.13 6.09 -5.45
N GLN A 93 -2.72 6.35 -4.21
CA GLN A 93 -1.63 5.62 -3.56
C GLN A 93 -2.00 4.15 -3.33
N VAL A 94 -3.20 3.84 -2.84
CA VAL A 94 -3.69 2.46 -2.67
C VAL A 94 -3.67 1.72 -4.01
N ALA A 95 -4.25 2.31 -5.06
CA ALA A 95 -4.25 1.70 -6.39
C ALA A 95 -2.83 1.42 -6.92
N PHE A 96 -1.89 2.33 -6.67
CA PHE A 96 -0.48 2.14 -7.03
C PHE A 96 0.18 1.01 -6.25
N ILE A 97 -0.05 0.91 -4.93
CA ILE A 97 0.50 -0.16 -4.09
C ILE A 97 -0.08 -1.53 -4.47
N GLU A 98 -1.37 -1.60 -4.77
CA GLU A 98 -2.00 -2.82 -5.25
C GLU A 98 -1.41 -3.28 -6.60
N MET A 99 -1.19 -2.35 -7.53
CA MET A 99 -0.52 -2.64 -8.79
C MET A 99 0.89 -3.19 -8.57
N LEU A 100 1.68 -2.53 -7.70
CA LEU A 100 3.03 -2.97 -7.38
C LEU A 100 3.02 -4.37 -6.74
N ARG A 101 2.07 -4.65 -5.84
CA ARG A 101 1.93 -5.98 -5.22
C ARG A 101 1.69 -7.06 -6.27
N GLN A 102 0.79 -6.81 -7.23
CA GLN A 102 0.53 -7.75 -8.33
C GLN A 102 1.77 -7.95 -9.21
N SER A 103 2.52 -6.89 -9.51
CA SER A 103 3.78 -7.00 -10.27
C SER A 103 4.83 -7.84 -9.53
N VAL A 104 4.95 -7.69 -8.21
CA VAL A 104 5.87 -8.49 -7.39
C VAL A 104 5.46 -9.97 -7.38
N ILE A 105 4.16 -10.25 -7.22
CA ILE A 105 3.63 -11.63 -7.24
C ILE A 105 3.94 -12.28 -8.59
N SER A 106 3.56 -11.63 -9.70
CA SER A 106 3.80 -12.14 -11.05
C SER A 106 5.28 -12.42 -11.30
N TYR A 107 6.17 -11.50 -10.92
CA TYR A 107 7.60 -11.69 -11.11
C TYR A 107 8.17 -12.83 -10.25
N ALA A 108 7.69 -12.98 -9.01
CA ALA A 108 8.11 -14.08 -8.14
C ALA A 108 7.63 -15.44 -8.66
N GLU A 109 6.42 -15.50 -9.25
CA GLU A 109 5.86 -16.69 -9.89
C GLU A 109 6.67 -17.09 -11.14
N ASP A 110 7.00 -16.14 -12.01
CA ASP A 110 7.83 -16.38 -13.20
C ASP A 110 9.21 -16.96 -12.81
N MET A 111 9.85 -16.38 -11.79
CA MET A 111 11.13 -16.86 -11.26
C MET A 111 11.04 -18.27 -10.64
N ALA A 112 9.91 -18.62 -10.04
CA ALA A 112 9.68 -19.95 -9.48
C ALA A 112 9.52 -21.01 -10.59
N ILE A 113 8.92 -20.64 -11.73
CA ILE A 113 8.74 -21.51 -12.90
C ILE A 113 10.09 -21.77 -13.58
N ASP A 114 10.90 -20.74 -13.83
CA ASP A 114 12.21 -20.87 -14.48
C ASP A 114 13.19 -21.73 -13.64
N GLY A 115 13.16 -21.58 -12.31
CA GLY A 115 14.02 -22.34 -11.41
C GLY A 115 13.71 -23.84 -11.30
N ALA A 116 12.53 -24.29 -11.71
CA ALA A 116 12.13 -25.71 -11.73
C ALA A 116 12.61 -26.45 -12.99
N GLY A 117 12.93 -25.73 -14.07
CA GLY A 117 13.37 -26.30 -15.34
C GLY A 117 14.82 -26.78 -15.38
N GLU A 118 15.66 -26.38 -14.41
CA GLU A 118 17.10 -26.68 -14.41
C GLU A 118 17.50 -28.04 -13.78
N ASP A 119 16.56 -28.81 -13.21
CA ASP A 119 16.87 -30.02 -12.42
C ASP A 119 17.08 -31.32 -13.24
N HIS A 120 17.16 -31.25 -14.57
CA HIS A 120 17.16 -32.45 -15.43
C HIS A 120 18.44 -32.77 -16.23
N SER A 121 19.53 -32.01 -16.10
CA SER A 121 20.67 -32.18 -17.04
C SER A 121 22.00 -32.70 -16.46
N ASN A 122 22.03 -33.28 -15.27
CA ASN A 122 23.30 -33.78 -14.69
C ASN A 122 23.23 -35.24 -14.18
N GLN A 123 22.70 -36.14 -15.02
CA GLN A 123 23.03 -37.57 -14.94
C GLN A 123 23.53 -38.03 -16.32
N TRP A 124 24.59 -38.83 -16.31
CA TRP A 124 25.20 -39.59 -17.43
C TRP A 124 26.32 -38.91 -18.22
N SER A 125 27.56 -39.07 -17.75
CA SER A 125 28.73 -39.44 -18.58
C SER A 125 29.87 -39.98 -17.70
N HIS A 126 29.72 -41.22 -17.24
CA HIS A 126 30.85 -42.08 -16.87
C HIS A 126 30.78 -43.30 -17.77
N HIS A 127 31.56 -43.30 -18.86
CA HIS A 127 32.10 -44.47 -19.53
C HIS A 127 33.54 -44.14 -19.93
#